data_AF-A0A2T0VTY8-F1
#
_entry.id   AF-A0A2T0VTY8-F1
#
_cell.length_a   1.000
_cell.length_b   1.000
_cell.length_c   1.000
_cell.angle_alpha   90.00
_cell.angle_beta   90.00
_cell.angle_gamma   90.00
#
_symmetry.space_group_name_H-M   'P 1'
#
loop_
_entity.id
_entity.type
_entity.pdbx_description
1 polymer ?
#
loop_
_entity_poly.entity_id
_entity_poly.type
_entity_poly.pdbx_seq_one_letter_code
_entity_poly.pdbx_strand_id
1 'polypeptide(L)'
;MTNWYTADPHFGHENIIQFCDRPFRSANHMDAVLMQNLWARVGPRDALWIVGDFAFGQRAKDRDWLEKLFAKLPGAEKHLIVGNHDLEPTLALPWTSISHLAEVRDGPNKQAHTLCHYPATNE
;
A
#
# COMPACT_ATOMS: atom_id res chain seq x y z
N MET A 1 4.65 -17.42 7.97
CA MET A 1 4.23 -16.26 7.16
C MET A 1 4.41 -15.04 8.04
N THR A 2 5.19 -14.06 7.58
CA THR A 2 5.41 -12.79 8.27
C THR A 2 4.46 -11.75 7.68
N ASN A 3 3.89 -10.88 8.50
CA ASN A 3 3.11 -9.74 8.01
C ASN A 3 4.02 -8.51 7.91
N TRP A 4 3.95 -7.82 6.78
CA TRP A 4 4.57 -6.51 6.57
C TRP A 4 3.48 -5.48 6.35
N TYR A 5 3.66 -4.30 6.95
CA TYR A 5 2.68 -3.22 6.89
C TYR A 5 3.34 -1.96 6.33
N THR A 6 2.64 -1.28 5.43
CA THR A 6 2.97 0.06 4.92
C THR A 6 1.68 0.85 4.73
N ALA A 7 1.77 2.16 4.65
CA ALA A 7 0.64 3.05 4.40
C ALA A 7 1.01 4.12 3.36
N ASP A 8 0.01 4.69 2.69
CA ASP A 8 0.14 5.88 1.84
C ASP A 8 1.27 5.86 0.80
N PRO A 9 1.52 4.73 0.08
CA PRO A 9 2.61 4.70 -0.89
C PRO A 9 2.38 5.73 -2.01
N HIS A 10 1.13 6.03 -2.37
CA HIS A 10 0.77 7.05 -3.36
C HIS A 10 1.56 6.89 -4.67
N PHE A 11 1.67 5.65 -5.17
CA PHE A 11 2.40 5.38 -6.40
C PHE A 11 1.92 6.28 -7.54
N GLY A 12 2.86 6.88 -8.27
CA GLY A 12 2.59 7.80 -9.38
C GLY A 12 2.18 9.23 -8.99
N HIS A 13 2.12 9.58 -7.70
CA HIS A 13 1.70 10.91 -7.25
C HIS A 13 2.86 11.91 -7.24
N GLU A 14 3.04 12.69 -8.31
CA GLU A 14 4.13 13.69 -8.39
C GLU A 14 3.99 14.80 -7.32
N ASN A 15 2.78 15.34 -7.16
CA ASN A 15 2.54 16.49 -6.29
C ASN A 15 2.69 16.17 -4.79
N ILE A 16 2.57 14.91 -4.37
CA ILE A 16 2.73 14.53 -2.95
C ILE A 16 4.14 14.80 -2.43
N ILE A 17 5.13 14.82 -3.34
CA ILE A 17 6.52 15.05 -2.99
C ILE A 17 6.68 16.43 -2.37
N GLN A 18 6.13 17.45 -3.03
CA GLN A 18 6.15 18.83 -2.52
C GLN A 18 5.14 19.03 -1.40
N PHE A 19 3.97 18.39 -1.47
CA PHE A 19 2.90 18.58 -0.48
C PHE A 19 3.24 17.98 0.90
N CYS A 20 4.02 16.90 0.94
CA CYS A 20 4.40 16.20 2.16
C CYS A 20 5.92 16.20 2.42
N ASP A 21 6.69 17.07 1.75
CA ASP A 21 8.15 17.14 1.86
C ASP A 21 8.86 15.78 1.70
N ARG A 22 8.35 14.91 0.81
CA ARG A 22 8.96 13.59 0.61
C ARG A 22 10.32 13.76 -0.09
N PRO A 23 11.38 13.03 0.31
CA PRO A 23 12.75 13.26 -0.16
C PRO A 23 13.03 12.64 -1.55
N PHE A 24 12.14 12.87 -2.52
CA PHE A 24 12.23 12.31 -3.87
C PHE A 24 12.30 13.40 -4.94
N ARG A 25 12.90 13.06 -6.08
CA ARG A 25 13.10 13.99 -7.19
C ARG A 25 11.93 13.98 -8.18
N SER A 26 11.17 12.89 -8.19
CA SER A 26 9.98 12.69 -9.00
C SER A 26 9.20 11.47 -8.50
N ALA A 27 7.95 11.31 -8.94
CA ALA A 27 7.12 10.15 -8.63
C ALA A 27 7.82 8.86 -9.07
N ASN A 28 8.43 8.83 -10.26
CA ASN A 28 9.15 7.64 -10.72
C ASN A 28 10.33 7.28 -9.80
N HIS A 29 11.05 8.27 -9.24
CA HIS A 29 12.12 8.01 -8.26
C HIS A 29 11.54 7.47 -6.95
N MET A 30 10.45 8.05 -6.45
CA MET A 30 9.74 7.57 -5.27
C MET A 30 9.23 6.14 -5.44
N ASP A 31 8.50 5.87 -6.52
CA ASP A 31 7.93 4.57 -6.86
C ASP A 31 9.02 3.48 -6.89
N ALA A 32 10.16 3.78 -7.51
CA ALA A 32 11.29 2.84 -7.58
C ALA A 32 11.89 2.53 -6.21
N VAL A 33 12.10 3.56 -5.36
CA VAL A 33 12.65 3.38 -4.01
C VAL A 33 11.68 2.63 -3.11
N LEU A 34 10.39 2.97 -3.13
CA LEU A 34 9.36 2.26 -2.37
C LEU A 34 9.32 0.78 -2.77
N MET A 35 9.30 0.50 -4.07
CA MET A 35 9.31 -0.88 -4.58
C MET A 35 10.58 -1.63 -4.15
N GLN A 36 11.76 -1.01 -4.26
CA GLN A 36 13.01 -1.62 -3.81
C GLN A 36 12.99 -1.95 -2.31
N ASN A 37 12.46 -1.05 -1.48
CA ASN A 37 12.35 -1.28 -0.04
C ASN A 37 11.40 -2.44 0.28
N LEU A 38 10.28 -2.55 -0.43
CA LEU A 38 9.36 -3.68 -0.30
C LEU A 38 10.06 -4.99 -0.67
N TRP A 39 10.75 -5.05 -1.81
CA TRP A 39 11.49 -6.25 -2.23
C TRP A 39 12.62 -6.64 -1.28
N ALA A 40 13.26 -5.67 -0.63
CA ALA A 40 14.32 -5.94 0.33
C ALA A 40 13.82 -6.57 1.64
N ARG A 41 12.51 -6.55 1.90
CA ARG A 41 11.92 -6.93 3.20
C ARG A 41 10.87 -8.04 3.09
N VAL A 42 9.98 -7.95 2.12
CA VAL A 42 8.84 -8.87 1.97
C VAL A 42 9.28 -10.11 1.19
N GLY A 43 9.34 -11.25 1.88
CA GLY A 43 9.69 -12.53 1.27
C GLY A 43 8.57 -13.14 0.43
N PRO A 44 8.86 -14.15 -0.41
CA PRO A 44 7.88 -14.79 -1.29
C PRO A 44 6.79 -15.61 -0.58
N ARG A 45 6.86 -15.75 0.75
CA ARG A 45 5.87 -16.45 1.60
C ARG A 45 5.22 -15.53 2.64
N ASP A 46 5.47 -14.22 2.54
CA ASP A 46 4.98 -13.23 3.48
C ASP A 46 3.70 -12.56 2.95
N ALA A 47 2.98 -11.89 3.86
CA ALA A 47 1.81 -11.09 3.54
C ALA A 47 2.18 -9.60 3.59
N LEU A 48 1.81 -8.85 2.56
CA LEU A 48 1.94 -7.40 2.50
C LEU A 48 0.58 -6.74 2.71
N TRP A 49 0.46 -5.95 3.77
CA TRP A 49 -0.68 -5.11 4.08
C TRP A 49 -0.37 -3.66 3.68
N ILE A 50 -1.19 -3.11 2.80
CA ILE A 50 -1.16 -1.70 2.43
C ILE A 50 -2.35 -1.03 3.10
N VAL A 51 -2.07 -0.09 3.99
CA VAL A 51 -3.06 0.66 4.75
C VAL A 51 -3.32 1.98 4.04
N GLY A 52 -4.20 1.92 3.04
CA GLY A 52 -4.71 3.05 2.28
C GLY A 52 -3.80 3.61 1.20
N ASP A 53 -4.46 4.32 0.29
CA ASP A 53 -3.91 5.26 -0.70
C ASP A 53 -2.76 4.67 -1.52
N PHE A 54 -3.06 3.53 -2.16
CA PHE A 54 -2.10 2.74 -2.93
C PHE A 54 -1.47 3.53 -4.08
N ALA A 55 -2.30 4.18 -4.91
CA ALA A 55 -1.86 4.93 -6.08
C ALA A 55 -2.75 6.16 -6.28
N PHE A 56 -2.21 7.20 -6.93
CA PHE A 56 -2.97 8.43 -7.16
C PHE A 56 -2.69 9.08 -8.52
N GLY A 57 -3.59 9.99 -8.92
CA GLY A 57 -3.45 10.81 -10.12
C GLY A 57 -3.92 10.12 -11.39
N GLN A 58 -3.52 10.66 -12.54
CA GLN A 58 -3.97 10.15 -13.84
C GLN A 58 -3.50 8.71 -14.11
N ARG A 59 -2.33 8.33 -13.59
CA ARG A 59 -1.80 6.97 -13.72
C ARG A 59 -2.64 5.95 -12.97
N ALA A 60 -3.19 6.31 -11.81
CA ALA A 60 -4.09 5.44 -11.06
C ALA A 60 -5.46 5.20 -11.74
N LYS A 61 -5.74 5.90 -12.85
CA LYS A 61 -6.90 5.62 -13.71
C LYS A 61 -6.56 4.71 -14.89
N ASP A 62 -5.27 4.47 -15.13
CA ASP A 62 -4.77 3.58 -16.16
C ASP A 62 -4.65 2.16 -15.59
N ARG A 63 -5.56 1.29 -16.01
CA ARG A 63 -5.63 -0.10 -15.56
C ARG A 63 -4.37 -0.88 -15.91
N ASP A 64 -3.83 -0.73 -17.11
CA ASP A 64 -2.62 -1.44 -17.55
C ASP A 64 -1.42 -1.04 -16.70
N TRP A 65 -1.33 0.24 -16.34
CA TRP A 65 -0.29 0.72 -15.45
C TRP A 65 -0.43 0.15 -14.04
N LEU A 66 -1.65 0.17 -13.47
CA LEU A 66 -1.93 -0.39 -12.14
C LEU A 66 -1.64 -1.90 -12.09
N GLU A 67 -2.06 -2.67 -13.10
CA GLU A 67 -1.79 -4.10 -13.18
C GLU A 67 -0.28 -4.39 -13.23
N LYS A 68 0.48 -3.61 -14.02
CA LYS A 68 1.95 -3.73 -14.08
C LYS A 68 2.64 -3.32 -12.78
N LEU A 69 2.11 -2.33 -12.07
CA LEU A 69 2.60 -1.93 -10.75
C LEU A 69 2.31 -3.03 -9.72
N PHE A 70 1.07 -3.52 -9.66
CA PHE A 70 0.63 -4.55 -8.73
C PHE A 70 1.39 -5.87 -8.92
N ALA A 71 1.62 -6.28 -10.17
CA ALA A 71 2.37 -7.49 -10.50
C ALA A 71 3.83 -7.46 -9.99
N LYS A 72 4.37 -6.27 -9.72
CA LYS A 72 5.72 -6.10 -9.14
C LYS A 72 5.75 -6.16 -7.63
N LEU A 73 4.60 -6.08 -6.94
CA LEU A 73 4.57 -6.13 -5.48
C LEU A 73 5.06 -7.52 -5.00
N PRO A 74 5.97 -7.57 -4.02
CA PRO A 74 6.41 -8.83 -3.42
C PRO A 74 5.33 -9.44 -2.52
N GLY A 75 5.61 -10.61 -1.95
CA GLY A 75 4.70 -11.31 -1.04
C GLY A 75 3.78 -12.32 -1.72
N ALA A 76 3.44 -13.36 -0.97
CA ALA A 76 2.44 -14.37 -1.36
C ALA A 76 1.03 -13.79 -1.28
N GLU A 77 0.78 -12.96 -0.26
CA GLU A 77 -0.51 -12.33 -0.03
C GLU A 77 -0.36 -10.81 -0.06
N LYS A 78 -1.37 -10.13 -0.61
CA LYS A 78 -1.41 -8.67 -0.77
C LYS A 78 -2.79 -8.20 -0.32
N HIS A 79 -2.85 -7.41 0.75
CA HIS A 79 -4.10 -6.95 1.34
C HIS A 79 -4.17 -5.43 1.28
N LEU A 80 -5.36 -4.90 1.01
CA LEU A 80 -5.63 -3.47 1.02
C LEU A 80 -6.62 -3.14 2.14
N ILE A 81 -6.24 -2.21 3.01
CA ILE A 81 -7.19 -1.42 3.79
C ILE A 81 -7.51 -0.18 2.96
N VAL A 82 -8.77 0.02 2.60
CA VAL A 82 -9.19 1.04 1.63
C VAL A 82 -9.02 2.44 2.20
N GLY A 83 -8.20 3.26 1.52
CA GLY A 83 -8.07 4.69 1.75
C GLY A 83 -9.00 5.52 0.86
N ASN A 84 -9.06 6.82 1.10
CA ASN A 84 -9.94 7.73 0.36
C ASN A 84 -9.51 7.96 -1.09
N HIS A 85 -8.29 7.60 -1.47
CA HIS A 85 -7.78 7.69 -2.83
C HIS A 85 -7.86 6.38 -3.62
N ASP A 86 -8.24 5.29 -2.98
CA ASP A 86 -8.38 3.98 -3.62
C ASP A 86 -9.74 3.87 -4.35
N LEU A 87 -9.77 4.36 -5.59
CA LEU A 87 -10.94 4.30 -6.46
C LEU A 87 -11.07 2.94 -7.18
N GLU A 88 -12.18 2.75 -7.89
CA GLU A 88 -12.54 1.48 -8.56
C GLU A 88 -11.37 0.78 -9.31
N PRO A 89 -10.52 1.47 -10.10
CA PRO A 89 -9.40 0.81 -10.77
C PRO A 89 -8.40 0.15 -9.81
N THR A 90 -8.14 0.77 -8.66
CA THR A 90 -7.28 0.20 -7.60
C THR A 90 -7.96 -0.97 -6.91
N LEU A 91 -9.27 -0.85 -6.64
CA LEU A 91 -10.05 -1.90 -5.98
C LEU A 91 -10.26 -3.13 -6.88
N ALA A 92 -10.19 -2.97 -8.20
CA ALA A 92 -10.31 -4.06 -9.17
C ALA A 92 -9.03 -4.91 -9.32
N LEU A 93 -7.92 -4.53 -8.68
CA LEU A 93 -6.68 -5.31 -8.71
C LEU A 93 -6.84 -6.64 -7.94
N PRO A 94 -6.03 -7.67 -8.27
CA PRO A 94 -6.18 -9.01 -7.66
C PRO A 94 -5.58 -9.08 -6.25
N TRP A 95 -6.11 -8.29 -5.32
CA TRP A 95 -5.80 -8.34 -3.90
C TRP A 95 -6.25 -9.68 -3.28
N THR A 96 -5.48 -10.18 -2.32
CA THR A 96 -5.89 -11.30 -1.47
C THR A 96 -7.10 -10.92 -0.62
N SER A 97 -7.14 -9.69 -0.10
CA SER A 97 -8.35 -9.13 0.52
C SER A 97 -8.39 -7.61 0.40
N ILE A 98 -9.61 -7.08 0.46
CA ILE A 98 -9.89 -5.64 0.49
C ILE A 98 -10.91 -5.40 1.61
N SER A 99 -10.63 -4.48 2.51
CA SER A 99 -11.56 -4.08 3.56
C SER A 99 -11.35 -2.62 3.99
N HIS A 100 -12.33 -1.99 4.63
CA HIS A 100 -12.12 -0.67 5.25
C HIS A 100 -11.46 -0.75 6.63
N LEU A 101 -11.57 -1.91 7.27
CA LEU A 101 -11.05 -2.20 8.59
C LEU A 101 -10.63 -3.68 8.62
N ALA A 102 -9.55 -4.01 9.30
CA ALA A 102 -9.19 -5.40 9.59
C ALA A 102 -8.61 -5.53 11.00
N GLU A 103 -8.85 -6.67 11.64
CA GLU A 103 -8.13 -7.08 12.84
C GLU A 103 -7.12 -8.17 12.46
N VAL A 104 -5.84 -7.95 12.75
CA VAL A 104 -4.77 -8.90 12.47
C VAL A 104 -4.11 -9.31 13.79
N ARG A 105 -3.99 -10.61 14.04
CA ARG A 105 -3.27 -11.14 15.22
C ARG A 105 -1.79 -11.28 14.92
N ASP A 106 -0.98 -10.40 15.51
CA ASP A 106 0.45 -10.34 15.21
C ASP A 106 1.30 -9.91 16.41
N GLY A 107 2.62 -10.04 16.29
CA GLY A 107 3.59 -9.80 17.36
C GLY A 107 3.83 -11.02 18.25
N PRO A 108 4.74 -10.89 19.25
CA PRO A 108 5.17 -12.01 20.09
C PRO A 108 4.04 -12.62 20.93
N ASN A 109 3.01 -11.83 21.25
CA ASN A 109 1.87 -12.26 22.07
C ASN A 109 0.60 -12.52 21.25
N LYS A 110 0.65 -12.44 19.91
CA LYS A 110 -0.52 -12.60 19.04
C LYS A 110 -1.70 -11.70 19.41
N GLN A 111 -1.40 -10.50 19.89
CA GLN A 111 -2.41 -9.50 20.19
C GLN A 111 -3.11 -9.03 18.90
N ALA A 112 -4.35 -8.57 19.06
CA ALA A 112 -5.12 -7.98 17.98
C ALA A 112 -4.59 -6.58 17.65
N HIS A 113 -4.29 -6.34 16.37
CA HIS A 113 -3.98 -5.03 15.83
C HIS A 113 -5.08 -4.63 14.86
N THR A 114 -5.68 -3.46 15.06
CA THR A 114 -6.68 -2.91 14.17
C THR A 114 -6.01 -2.08 13.09
N LEU A 115 -6.23 -2.44 11.83
CA LEU A 115 -5.77 -1.69 10.67
C LEU A 115 -6.92 -0.86 10.11
N CYS A 116 -6.70 0.44 10.02
CA CYS A 116 -7.62 1.44 9.48
C CYS A 116 -6.79 2.51 8.78
N HIS A 117 -7.22 2.98 7.60
CA HIS A 117 -6.59 4.13 6.94
C HIS A 117 -6.70 5.38 7.81
N TYR A 118 -7.86 5.57 8.42
CA TYR A 118 -8.10 6.72 9.28
C TYR A 118 -7.55 6.45 10.68
N PRO A 119 -6.64 7.30 11.20
CA PRO A 119 -6.14 7.15 12.55
C PRO A 119 -7.28 7.31 13.54
N ALA A 120 -7.31 6.46 14.57
CA ALA A 120 -8.23 6.66 15.69
C ALA A 120 -7.80 7.95 16.42
N THR A 121 -8.66 8.96 16.39
CA THR A 121 -8.47 10.16 17.21
C THR A 121 -9.09 9.91 18.57
N ASN A 122 -8.32 10.15 19.62
CA ASN A 122 -8.89 10.34 20.96
C ASN A 122 -9.32 11.81 21.02
N GLU A 123 -10.60 12.08 20.84
CA GLU A 123 -11.19 13.36 21.28
C GLU A 123 -11.36 13.38 22.80
#